data_AF-A0A4P9K4E3-F1
#
_entry.id   AF-A0A4P9K4E3-F1
#
_cell.length_a   1.000
_cell.length_b   1.000
_cell.length_c   1.000
_cell.angle_alpha   90.00
_cell.angle_beta   90.00
_cell.angle_gamma   90.00
#
_symmetry.space_group_name_H-M   'P 1'
#
loop_
_entity.id
_entity.type
_entity.pdbx_description
1 polymer ?
#
loop_
_entity_poly.entity_id
_entity_poly.type
_entity_poly.pdbx_seq_one_letter_code
_entity_poly.pdbx_strand_id
1 'polypeptide(L)'
;MESGTKGGQRREIEIRNDIQIEVLRRAAEIQQNARSMIPEERTYKSFNKSEYRSKDTDLRFHGERHAYAQERYRELVGHEAPIKIQDREDAWIPYLSKQLEISLQEARDLDYQARMQISQELGHHREDVVAAYLGGKG
;
A
#
# COMPACT_ATOMS: atom_id res chain seq x y z
N MET A 1 -21.15 -15.85 -3.68
CA MET A 1 -20.10 -14.81 -3.78
C MET A 1 -19.58 -14.59 -2.38
N GLU A 2 -18.36 -15.03 -2.07
CA GLU A 2 -17.74 -14.68 -0.79
C GLU A 2 -17.57 -13.16 -0.73
N SER A 3 -18.18 -12.55 0.28
CA SER A 3 -18.04 -11.12 0.55
C SER A 3 -16.62 -10.87 1.05
N GLY A 4 -15.73 -10.30 0.23
CA GLY A 4 -14.39 -10.01 0.71
C GLY A 4 -13.37 -9.68 -0.37
N THR A 5 -12.12 -9.61 0.07
CA THR A 5 -10.92 -9.34 -0.71
C THR A 5 -10.81 -10.26 -1.93
N LYS A 6 -10.06 -9.85 -2.96
CA LYS A 6 -9.81 -10.68 -4.15
C LYS A 6 -9.24 -12.04 -3.70
N GLY A 7 -9.98 -13.12 -3.96
CA GLY A 7 -9.58 -14.48 -3.56
C GLY A 7 -9.77 -14.82 -2.08
N GLY A 8 -10.57 -14.05 -1.32
CA GLY A 8 -10.88 -14.36 0.08
C GLY A 8 -9.72 -14.16 1.07
N GLN A 9 -8.63 -13.54 0.62
CA GLN A 9 -7.42 -13.34 1.42
C GLN A 9 -7.63 -12.24 2.47
N ARG A 10 -8.00 -12.64 3.70
CA ARG A 10 -8.09 -11.72 4.84
C ARG A 10 -6.72 -11.13 5.13
N ARG A 11 -6.70 -9.85 5.47
CA ARG A 11 -5.49 -9.14 5.91
C ARG A 11 -5.82 -8.24 7.09
N GLU A 12 -4.84 -8.06 7.95
CA GLU A 12 -4.90 -7.13 9.08
C GLU A 12 -3.92 -6.00 8.77
N ILE A 13 -4.40 -4.76 8.94
CA ILE A 13 -3.60 -3.55 8.73
C ILE A 13 -3.56 -2.85 10.08
N GLU A 14 -2.35 -2.64 10.58
CA GLU A 14 -2.16 -1.92 11.84
C GLU A 14 -2.60 -0.45 11.69
N ILE A 15 -3.25 0.08 12.73
CA ILE A 15 -3.51 1.51 12.87
C ILE A 15 -2.25 2.13 13.45
N ARG A 16 -1.57 2.94 12.64
CA ARG A 16 -0.25 3.53 12.93
C ARG A 16 -0.33 5.00 13.33
N ASN A 17 -1.43 5.69 13.01
CA ASN A 17 -1.60 7.11 13.34
C ASN A 17 -3.08 7.50 13.53
N ASP A 18 -3.28 8.67 14.15
CA ASP A 18 -4.60 9.21 14.47
C ASP A 18 -5.43 9.54 13.22
N ILE A 19 -4.78 9.85 12.09
CA ILE A 19 -5.47 10.12 10.82
C ILE A 19 -6.23 8.86 10.36
N GLN A 20 -5.65 7.67 10.50
CA GLN A 20 -6.35 6.41 10.18
C GLN A 20 -7.58 6.21 11.06
N ILE A 21 -7.51 6.54 12.34
CA ILE A 21 -8.66 6.46 13.26
C ILE A 21 -9.75 7.43 12.82
N GLU A 22 -9.38 8.67 12.51
CA GLU A 22 -10.31 9.70 12.04
C GLU A 22 -11.01 9.28 10.73
N VAL A 23 -10.27 8.72 9.77
CA VAL A 23 -10.84 8.18 8.53
C VAL A 23 -11.82 7.05 8.82
N LEU A 24 -11.51 6.14 9.74
CA LEU A 24 -12.41 5.06 10.14
C LEU A 24 -13.68 5.57 10.82
N ARG A 25 -13.58 6.62 11.66
CA ARG A 25 -14.75 7.27 12.27
C ARG A 25 -15.67 7.86 11.22
N ARG A 26 -15.12 8.62 10.26
CA ARG A 26 -15.90 9.17 9.13
C ARG A 26 -16.52 8.09 8.27
N ALA A 27 -15.79 7.01 8.00
CA ALA A 27 -16.33 5.87 7.26
C ALA A 27 -17.50 5.22 8.00
N ALA A 28 -17.40 5.08 9.33
CA ALA A 28 -18.49 4.57 10.15
C ALA A 28 -19.71 5.51 10.17
N GLU A 29 -19.50 6.83 10.22
CA GLU A 29 -20.58 7.82 10.10
C GLU A 29 -21.31 7.73 8.74
N ILE A 30 -20.56 7.53 7.65
CA ILE A 30 -21.13 7.34 6.31
C ILE A 30 -21.89 6.01 6.23
N GLN A 31 -21.32 4.93 6.76
CA GLN A 31 -21.91 3.60 6.71
C GLN A 31 -23.18 3.49 7.57
N GLN A 32 -23.22 4.19 8.71
CA GLN A 32 -24.28 4.08 9.70
C GLN A 32 -24.52 2.61 10.09
N ASN A 33 -25.78 2.14 10.04
CA ASN A 33 -26.16 0.76 10.35
C ASN A 33 -26.16 -0.16 9.12
N ALA A 34 -25.75 0.34 7.94
CA ALA A 34 -25.72 -0.46 6.72
C ALA A 34 -24.60 -1.51 6.78
N ARG A 35 -24.79 -2.63 6.09
CA ARG A 35 -23.76 -3.68 5.97
C ARG A 35 -22.58 -3.27 5.07
N SER A 36 -22.75 -2.22 4.28
CA SER A 36 -21.81 -1.78 3.24
C SER A 36 -21.80 -0.25 3.16
N MET A 37 -20.66 0.34 2.74
CA MET A 37 -20.59 1.75 2.37
C MET A 37 -21.19 2.05 0.98
N ILE A 38 -21.55 1.01 0.22
CA ILE A 38 -22.30 1.17 -1.03
C ILE A 38 -23.77 1.36 -0.64
N PRO A 39 -24.41 2.47 -1.05
CA PRO A 39 -25.82 2.71 -0.74
C PRO A 39 -26.74 1.58 -1.22
N GLU A 40 -27.78 1.27 -0.47
CA GLU A 40 -28.67 0.12 -0.73
C GLU A 40 -29.39 0.22 -2.10
N GLU A 41 -29.64 1.44 -2.56
CA GLU A 41 -30.25 1.72 -3.85
C GLU A 41 -29.27 1.57 -5.03
N ARG A 42 -27.99 1.32 -4.77
CA ARG A 42 -26.94 1.18 -5.79
C ARG A 42 -26.39 -0.23 -5.84
N THR A 43 -26.26 -0.74 -7.06
CA THR A 43 -25.45 -1.94 -7.30
C THR A 43 -23.96 -1.61 -7.18
N TYR A 44 -23.13 -2.61 -6.85
CA TYR A 44 -21.67 -2.45 -6.92
C TYR A 44 -21.20 -1.92 -8.28
N LYS A 45 -21.84 -2.36 -9.38
CA LYS A 45 -21.49 -1.92 -10.74
C LYS A 45 -21.75 -0.43 -10.96
N SER A 46 -22.91 0.08 -10.53
CA SER A 46 -23.26 1.50 -10.68
C SER A 46 -22.42 2.39 -9.76
N PHE A 47 -22.19 1.95 -8.52
CA PHE A 47 -21.29 2.63 -7.58
C PHE A 47 -19.85 2.68 -8.12
N ASN A 48 -19.28 1.55 -8.53
CA ASN A 48 -17.92 1.48 -9.09
C ASN A 48 -17.75 2.37 -10.33
N LYS A 49 -18.77 2.46 -11.20
CA LYS A 49 -18.71 3.33 -12.38
C LYS A 49 -18.68 4.83 -12.00
N SER A 50 -19.43 5.23 -10.99
CA SER A 50 -19.64 6.64 -10.61
C SER A 50 -18.65 7.16 -9.59
N GLU A 51 -18.09 6.31 -8.74
CA GLU A 51 -17.15 6.73 -7.70
C GLU A 51 -15.72 6.32 -8.07
N TYR A 52 -15.48 5.01 -8.26
CA TYR A 52 -14.14 4.47 -8.46
C TYR A 52 -13.55 4.73 -9.85
N ARG A 53 -14.38 4.71 -10.89
CA ARG A 53 -13.96 4.92 -12.28
C ARG A 53 -14.31 6.31 -12.81
N SER A 54 -14.91 7.15 -11.97
CA SER A 54 -15.20 8.52 -12.38
C SER A 54 -13.91 9.28 -12.63
N LYS A 55 -13.95 10.13 -13.66
CA LYS A 55 -12.85 11.05 -14.00
C LYS A 55 -13.03 12.40 -13.31
N ASP A 56 -14.17 12.63 -12.68
CA ASP A 56 -14.55 13.91 -12.04
C ASP A 56 -13.95 14.08 -10.64
N THR A 57 -13.09 13.16 -10.24
CA THR A 57 -12.35 13.18 -8.97
C THR A 57 -10.85 13.24 -9.25
N ASP A 58 -10.13 14.02 -8.46
CA ASP A 58 -8.67 14.09 -8.47
C ASP A 58 -8.02 12.83 -7.88
N LEU A 59 -8.80 11.97 -7.21
CA LEU A 59 -8.32 10.71 -6.68
C LEU A 59 -7.88 9.77 -7.82
N ARG A 60 -6.66 9.25 -7.70
CA ARG A 60 -6.12 8.20 -8.55
C ARG A 60 -5.82 6.99 -7.67
N PHE A 61 -6.78 6.08 -7.52
CA PHE A 61 -6.70 4.94 -6.60
C PHE A 61 -5.43 4.08 -6.74
N HIS A 62 -4.89 3.94 -7.94
CA HIS A 62 -3.60 3.27 -8.13
C HIS A 62 -2.45 4.11 -7.56
N GLY A 63 -2.43 5.41 -7.83
CA GLY A 63 -1.44 6.35 -7.27
C GLY A 63 -1.42 6.35 -5.74
N GLU A 64 -2.59 6.28 -5.10
CA GLU A 64 -2.68 6.18 -3.63
C GLU A 64 -2.04 4.90 -3.08
N ARG A 65 -2.08 3.78 -3.83
CA ARG A 65 -1.36 2.55 -3.44
C ARG A 65 0.15 2.70 -3.56
N HIS A 66 0.63 3.41 -4.59
CA HIS A 66 2.06 3.74 -4.69
C HIS A 66 2.49 4.62 -3.52
N ALA A 67 1.71 5.66 -3.21
CA ALA A 67 1.99 6.56 -2.10
C ALA A 67 2.03 5.80 -0.77
N TYR A 68 1.05 4.93 -0.49
CA TYR A 68 1.03 4.08 0.69
C TYR A 68 2.29 3.21 0.78
N ALA A 69 2.63 2.48 -0.29
CA ALA A 69 3.78 1.59 -0.29
C ALA A 69 5.09 2.34 -0.03
N GLN A 70 5.29 3.49 -0.68
CA GLN A 70 6.50 4.31 -0.56
C GLN A 70 6.63 4.89 0.85
N GLU A 71 5.55 5.42 1.42
CA GLU A 71 5.52 5.91 2.79
C GLU A 71 5.81 4.78 3.78
N ARG A 72 5.16 3.63 3.62
CA ARG A 72 5.36 2.48 4.49
C ARG A 72 6.79 1.94 4.42
N TYR A 73 7.38 1.91 3.24
CA TYR A 73 8.78 1.54 3.07
C TYR A 73 9.70 2.49 3.84
N ARG A 74 9.46 3.80 3.74
CA ARG A 74 10.21 4.79 4.49
C ARG A 74 10.11 4.62 6.00
N GLU A 75 8.93 4.31 6.51
CA GLU A 75 8.73 4.04 7.94
C GLU A 75 9.46 2.78 8.42
N LEU A 76 9.48 1.72 7.60
CA LEU A 76 10.11 0.44 7.94
C LEU A 76 11.64 0.47 7.80
N VAL A 77 12.13 1.13 6.76
CA VAL A 77 13.55 1.13 6.38
C VAL A 77 14.29 2.39 6.88
N GLY A 78 13.55 3.46 7.21
CA GLY A 78 14.12 4.76 7.55
C GLY A 78 14.66 5.54 6.36
N HIS A 79 14.39 5.09 5.12
CA HIS A 79 14.88 5.70 3.89
C HIS A 79 13.82 5.71 2.80
N GLU A 80 13.85 6.72 1.91
CA GLU A 80 12.97 6.77 0.74
C GLU A 80 13.13 5.52 -0.14
N ALA A 81 12.01 5.06 -0.71
CA ALA A 81 11.97 3.89 -1.58
C ALA A 81 12.77 4.09 -2.88
N PRO A 82 13.31 3.01 -3.49
CA PRO A 82 14.17 3.10 -4.67
C PRO A 82 13.60 3.91 -5.84
N ILE A 83 12.29 3.82 -6.09
CA ILE A 83 11.60 4.57 -7.17
C ILE A 83 11.68 6.10 -7.01
N LYS A 84 11.94 6.60 -5.79
CA LYS A 84 12.18 8.03 -5.54
C LYS A 84 13.61 8.45 -5.87
N ILE A 85 14.52 7.51 -6.04
CA ILE A 85 15.93 7.75 -6.25
C ILE A 85 16.29 7.31 -7.67
N GLN A 86 16.44 8.30 -8.54
CA GLN A 86 16.77 8.07 -9.94
C GLN A 86 18.10 7.29 -10.07
N ASP A 87 18.16 6.41 -11.07
CA ASP A 87 19.38 5.69 -11.51
C ASP A 87 20.04 4.74 -10.49
N ARG A 88 19.25 4.10 -9.62
CA ARG A 88 19.78 3.15 -8.61
C ARG A 88 19.12 1.77 -8.62
N GLU A 89 18.34 1.42 -9.63
CA GLU A 89 17.63 0.12 -9.65
C GLU A 89 18.57 -1.09 -9.54
N ASP A 90 19.73 -1.07 -10.19
CA ASP A 90 20.70 -2.19 -10.20
C ASP A 90 21.72 -2.13 -9.05
N ALA A 91 21.69 -1.08 -8.23
CA ALA A 91 22.67 -0.85 -7.15
C ALA A 91 22.00 -0.42 -5.85
N TRP A 92 20.73 -0.78 -5.65
CA TRP A 92 19.94 -0.35 -4.50
C TRP A 92 20.53 -0.80 -3.17
N ILE A 93 20.82 -2.10 -3.03
CA ILE A 93 21.36 -2.67 -1.79
C ILE A 93 22.72 -2.05 -1.40
N PRO A 94 23.73 -1.95 -2.31
CA PRO A 94 24.97 -1.23 -1.99
C PRO A 94 24.73 0.24 -1.60
N TYR A 95 23.80 0.93 -2.25
CA TYR A 95 23.44 2.29 -1.91
C TYR A 95 22.83 2.38 -0.50
N LEU A 96 21.85 1.54 -0.19
CA LEU A 96 21.15 1.51 1.10
C LEU A 96 22.10 1.17 2.25
N SER A 97 22.96 0.17 2.07
CA SER A 97 24.03 -0.19 3.02
C SER A 97 24.91 1.02 3.34
N LYS A 98 25.29 1.81 2.33
CA LYS A 98 26.06 3.04 2.53
C LYS A 98 25.27 4.14 3.24
N GLN A 99 23.99 4.32 2.91
CA GLN A 99 23.17 5.38 3.52
C GLN A 99 22.88 5.11 5.00
N LEU A 100 22.66 3.85 5.35
CA LEU A 100 22.31 3.43 6.71
C LEU A 100 23.53 3.02 7.55
N GLU A 101 24.73 3.02 6.96
CA GLU A 101 25.97 2.57 7.61
C GLU A 101 25.89 1.15 8.18
N ILE A 102 25.21 0.25 7.47
CA ILE A 102 25.02 -1.17 7.81
C ILE A 102 25.71 -2.08 6.80
N SER A 103 25.89 -3.37 7.12
CA SER A 103 26.44 -4.33 6.18
C SER A 103 25.52 -4.57 4.97
N LEU A 104 26.10 -5.07 3.87
CA LEU A 104 25.32 -5.45 2.68
C LEU A 104 24.25 -6.50 3.00
N GLN A 105 24.52 -7.39 3.96
CA GLN A 105 23.57 -8.43 4.35
C GLN A 105 22.40 -7.83 5.12
N GLU A 106 22.67 -6.96 6.10
CA GLU A 106 21.63 -6.26 6.85
C GLU A 106 20.75 -5.39 5.94
N ALA A 107 21.34 -4.71 4.95
CA ALA A 107 20.59 -3.93 3.98
C ALA A 107 19.66 -4.80 3.11
N ARG A 108 20.11 -5.99 2.69
CA ARG A 108 19.27 -6.95 1.95
C ARG A 108 18.11 -7.44 2.79
N ASP A 109 18.40 -7.86 4.02
CA ASP A 109 17.39 -8.41 4.91
C ASP A 109 16.34 -7.34 5.26
N LEU A 110 16.78 -6.10 5.55
CA LEU A 110 15.89 -4.99 5.82
C LEU A 110 14.98 -4.65 4.62
N ASP A 111 15.55 -4.53 3.42
CA ASP A 111 14.77 -4.26 2.20
C ASP A 111 13.76 -5.37 1.91
N TYR A 112 14.18 -6.64 2.04
CA TYR A 112 13.32 -7.80 1.84
C TYR A 112 12.16 -7.85 2.84
N GLN A 113 12.44 -7.69 4.15
CA GLN A 113 11.39 -7.71 5.17
C GLN A 113 10.38 -6.58 4.96
N ALA A 114 10.86 -5.37 4.63
CA ALA A 114 9.98 -4.24 4.34
C ALA A 114 9.08 -4.53 3.12
N ARG A 115 9.64 -5.03 2.01
CA ARG A 115 8.88 -5.40 0.81
C ARG A 115 7.84 -6.49 1.09
N MET A 116 8.20 -7.50 1.88
CA MET A 116 7.28 -8.58 2.23
C MET A 116 6.14 -8.11 3.12
N GLN A 117 6.41 -7.27 4.12
CA GLN A 117 5.36 -6.69 4.95
C GLN A 117 4.40 -5.83 4.12
N ILE A 118 4.93 -4.93 3.27
CA ILE A 118 4.10 -4.08 2.40
C ILE A 118 3.27 -4.93 1.42
N SER A 119 3.84 -6.03 0.90
CA SER A 119 3.13 -6.96 0.04
C SER A 119 1.90 -7.54 0.74
N GLN A 120 2.07 -8.05 1.97
CA GLN A 120 0.99 -8.61 2.79
C GLN A 120 -0.11 -7.56 3.09
N GLU A 121 0.30 -6.35 3.47
CA GLU A 121 -0.60 -5.22 3.74
C GLU A 121 -1.42 -4.83 2.49
N LEU A 122 -0.82 -4.89 1.30
CA LEU A 122 -1.53 -4.63 0.03
C LEU A 122 -2.38 -5.82 -0.45
N GLY A 123 -2.37 -6.95 0.26
CA GLY A 123 -3.09 -8.16 -0.10
C GLY A 123 -2.40 -8.97 -1.19
N HIS A 124 -1.07 -8.91 -1.21
CA HIS A 124 -0.18 -9.71 -2.03
C HIS A 124 0.64 -10.64 -1.12
N HIS A 125 1.17 -11.74 -1.66
CA HIS A 125 1.91 -12.73 -0.88
C HIS A 125 3.34 -12.95 -1.42
N ARG A 126 3.81 -12.03 -2.25
CA ARG A 126 5.08 -12.11 -2.96
C ARG A 126 5.66 -10.71 -3.14
N GLU A 127 6.97 -10.58 -2.98
CA GLU A 127 7.70 -9.32 -3.15
C GLU A 127 7.59 -8.75 -4.58
N ASP A 128 7.44 -9.61 -5.58
CA ASP A 128 7.42 -9.23 -7.01
C ASP A 128 6.29 -8.24 -7.32
N VAL A 129 5.20 -8.30 -6.55
CA VAL A 129 4.07 -7.39 -6.72
C VAL A 129 4.36 -5.99 -6.22
N VAL A 130 5.28 -5.82 -5.25
CA VAL A 130 5.63 -4.49 -4.72
C VAL A 130 6.75 -3.80 -5.48
N ALA A 131 7.46 -4.51 -6.37
CA ALA A 131 8.46 -3.92 -7.26
C ALA A 131 7.86 -2.78 -8.11
N ALA A 132 6.62 -2.93 -8.58
CA ALA A 132 5.92 -1.87 -9.29
C ALA A 132 5.63 -0.64 -8.43
N TYR A 133 5.47 -0.81 -7.11
CA TYR A 133 5.18 0.30 -6.18
C TYR A 133 6.43 0.99 -5.65
N LEU A 134 7.50 0.23 -5.42
CA LEU A 134 8.71 0.66 -4.73
C LEU A 134 9.93 0.85 -5.64
N GLY A 135 9.92 0.29 -6.86
CA GLY A 135 11.08 0.27 -7.76
C GLY A 135 12.20 -0.66 -7.27
N GLY A 136 13.24 -0.79 -8.10
CA GLY A 136 14.44 -1.57 -7.80
C GLY A 136 14.20 -3.08 -7.64
N LYS A 137 15.24 -3.89 -7.88
CA LYS A 137 15.24 -5.31 -7.53
C LYS A 137 16.13 -5.50 -6.30
N GLY A 138 15.66 -6.33 -5.36
CA GLY A 138 16.47 -6.77 -4.22
C GLY A 138 17.66 -7.64 -4.66
#